data_AF-U1SCT2-F1
#
_entry.id   AF-U1SCT2-F1
#
_cell.length_a   1.000
_cell.length_b   1.000
_cell.length_c   1.000
_cell.angle_alpha   90.00
_cell.angle_beta   90.00
_cell.angle_gamma   90.00
#
_symmetry.space_group_name_H-M   'P 1'
#
loop_
_entity.id
_entity.type
_entity.pdbx_description
1 polymer ?
#
loop_
_entity_poly.entity_id
_entity_poly.type
_entity_poly.pdbx_seq_one_letter_code
_entity_poly.pdbx_strand_id
1 'polypeptide(L)'
;MEERIASLFKNGRSQAVRLPVDFEFDAKKIYVRKEPNGDVVLSMRSKQQALWDKMWAALDSLDKMNSHDFLTSEERNQEVFSRDIFDGIPL
;
A
#
# COMPACT_ATOMS: atom_id res chain seq x y z
N MET A 1 18.02 -6.58 11.30
CA MET A 1 18.04 -5.23 10.71
C MET A 1 19.37 -4.63 11.09
N GLU A 2 20.19 -4.24 10.12
CA GLU A 2 21.49 -3.62 10.40
C GLU A 2 21.29 -2.12 10.67
N GLU A 3 21.85 -1.64 11.77
CA GLU A 3 21.84 -0.23 12.13
C GLU A 3 23.20 0.39 11.81
N ARG A 4 23.20 1.55 11.15
CA ARG A 4 24.39 2.35 10.89
C ARG A 4 24.15 3.79 11.27
N ILE A 5 25.14 4.42 11.89
CA ILE A 5 25.13 5.84 12.17
C ILE A 5 25.37 6.59 10.85
N ALA A 6 24.40 7.40 10.44
CA ALA A 6 24.52 8.29 9.29
C ALA A 6 24.78 9.73 9.74
N SER A 7 25.55 10.49 8.96
CA SER A 7 25.82 11.89 9.26
C SER A 7 24.69 12.79 8.80
N LEU A 8 24.29 13.74 9.65
CA LEU A 8 23.37 14.82 9.33
C LEU A 8 24.15 16.09 9.00
N PHE A 9 23.73 16.79 7.96
CA PHE A 9 24.33 18.06 7.57
C PHE A 9 23.28 19.01 6.97
N LYS A 10 23.66 20.27 6.77
CA LYS A 10 22.81 21.28 6.12
C LYS A 10 23.14 21.36 4.64
N ASN A 11 22.11 21.41 3.79
CA ASN A 11 22.22 21.74 2.38
C ASN A 11 21.39 23.00 2.12
N GLY A 12 22.07 24.15 2.16
CA GLY A 12 21.41 25.46 2.19
C GLY A 12 20.48 25.59 3.40
N ARG A 13 19.20 25.84 3.16
CA ARG A 13 18.18 25.97 4.22
C ARG A 13 17.67 24.61 4.72
N SER A 14 17.89 23.54 3.98
CA SER A 14 17.38 22.20 4.26
C SER A 14 18.37 21.36 5.07
N GLN A 15 17.85 20.29 5.70
CA GLN A 15 18.67 19.24 6.33
C GLN A 15 18.80 18.07 5.35
N ALA A 16 19.96 17.41 5.37
CA ALA A 16 20.24 16.24 4.55
C ALA A 16 20.92 15.15 5.39
N VAL A 17 20.71 13.89 4.97
CA VAL A 17 21.35 12.71 5.53
C VAL A 17 22.33 12.18 4.47
N ARG A 18 23.57 11.87 4.86
CA ARG A 18 24.49 11.11 4.01
C ARG A 18 24.20 9.62 4.20
N LEU A 19 23.71 8.97 3.15
CA LEU A 19 23.47 7.52 3.17
C LEU A 19 24.83 6.78 3.09
N PRO A 20 25.10 5.80 3.98
CA PRO A 20 26.21 4.87 3.79
C PRO A 20 26.01 4.04 2.52
N VAL A 21 27.11 3.52 1.97
CA VAL A 21 27.12 2.78 0.68
C VAL A 21 26.12 1.60 0.67
N ASP A 22 25.99 0.88 1.79
CA ASP A 22 25.09 -0.27 1.92
C ASP A 22 23.60 0.11 1.86
N PHE A 23 23.28 1.41 1.98
CA PHE A 23 21.93 1.97 2.00
C PHE A 23 21.64 2.89 0.81
N GLU A 24 22.50 2.90 -0.21
CA GLU A 24 22.28 3.70 -1.42
C GLU A 24 21.08 3.20 -2.23
N PHE A 25 20.37 4.14 -2.86
CA PHE A 25 19.24 3.84 -3.74
C PHE A 25 19.69 3.94 -5.20
N ASP A 26 19.30 2.97 -6.01
CA ASP A 26 19.39 3.08 -7.48
C ASP A 26 18.22 3.90 -8.04
N ALA A 27 18.14 5.16 -7.63
CA ALA A 27 17.09 6.09 -8.08
C ALA A 27 17.50 7.55 -7.95
N LYS A 28 17.00 8.40 -8.86
CA LYS A 28 17.19 9.86 -8.79
C LYS A 28 16.26 10.56 -7.78
N LYS A 29 15.13 9.93 -7.45
CA LYS A 29 14.12 10.45 -6.54
C LYS A 29 13.51 9.30 -5.75
N ILE A 30 13.18 9.57 -4.50
CA ILE A 30 12.53 8.64 -3.59
C ILE A 30 11.39 9.33 -2.85
N TYR A 31 10.49 8.54 -2.29
CA TYR A 31 9.45 9.01 -1.39
C TYR A 31 9.99 9.08 0.04
N VAL A 32 9.65 10.17 0.72
CA VAL A 32 9.94 10.38 2.14
C VAL A 32 8.62 10.48 2.88
N ARG A 33 8.47 9.75 3.97
CA ARG A 33 7.29 9.86 4.84
C ARG A 33 7.70 9.77 6.30
N LYS A 34 6.90 10.39 7.16
CA LYS A 34 7.04 10.34 8.61
C LYS A 34 5.98 9.40 9.17
N GLU A 35 6.40 8.42 9.96
CA GLU A 35 5.51 7.49 10.65
C GLU A 35 5.05 8.09 12.00
N PRO A 36 3.95 7.59 12.61
CA PRO A 36 3.42 8.12 13.86
C PRO A 36 4.39 8.05 15.04
N ASN A 37 5.29 7.08 15.05
CA ASN A 37 6.34 6.93 16.06
C ASN A 37 7.47 7.98 15.93
N GLY A 38 7.44 8.81 14.88
CA GLY A 38 8.42 9.85 14.62
C GLY A 38 9.48 9.46 13.59
N ASP A 39 9.56 8.19 13.20
CA ASP A 39 10.55 7.70 12.25
C ASP A 39 10.33 8.28 10.86
N VAL A 40 11.43 8.52 10.15
CA VAL A 40 11.41 8.93 8.75
C VAL A 40 11.79 7.75 7.88
N VAL A 41 10.86 7.34 7.02
CA VAL A 41 11.06 6.21 6.10
C VAL A 41 11.32 6.73 4.69
N LEU A 42 12.43 6.26 4.12
CA LEU A 42 12.82 6.47 2.73
C LEU A 42 12.40 5.24 1.91
N SER A 43 11.74 5.45 0.77
CA SER A 43 11.21 4.36 -0.04
C SER A 43 11.24 4.70 -1.53
N MET A 44 11.59 3.73 -2.36
CA MET A 44 11.45 3.83 -3.82
C MET A 44 9.99 3.70 -4.28
N ARG A 45 9.15 3.07 -3.46
CA ARG A 45 7.73 2.87 -3.72
C ARG A 45 6.89 3.94 -3.05
N SER A 46 5.86 4.40 -3.75
CA SER A 46 4.87 5.31 -3.18
C SER A 46 4.05 4.61 -2.09
N LYS A 47 3.39 5.37 -1.20
CA LYS A 47 2.51 4.80 -0.18
C LYS A 47 1.37 3.98 -0.79
N GLN A 48 0.82 4.45 -1.90
CA GLN A 48 -0.25 3.75 -2.63
C GLN A 48 0.27 2.44 -3.21
N GLN A 49 1.46 2.45 -3.82
CA GLN A 49 2.06 1.23 -4.39
C GLN A 49 2.37 0.20 -3.30
N ALA A 50 2.94 0.63 -2.17
CA ALA A 50 3.18 -0.26 -1.03
C ALA A 50 1.88 -0.83 -0.44
N LEU A 51 0.77 -0.09 -0.49
CA LEU A 51 -0.54 -0.58 -0.08
C LEU A 51 -1.07 -1.64 -1.05
N TRP A 52 -0.97 -1.38 -2.35
CA TRP A 52 -1.35 -2.34 -3.39
C TRP A 52 -0.51 -3.62 -3.33
N ASP A 53 0.80 -3.52 -3.11
CA ASP A 53 1.68 -4.69 -2.93
C ASP A 53 1.20 -5.57 -1.76
N LYS A 54 0.81 -4.96 -0.63
CA LYS A 54 0.24 -5.69 0.51
C LYS A 54 -1.08 -6.35 0.19
N MET A 55 -1.96 -5.66 -0.54
CA MET A 55 -3.25 -6.22 -0.99
C MET A 55 -3.03 -7.44 -1.89
N TRP A 56 -2.12 -7.36 -2.86
CA TRP A 56 -1.80 -8.48 -3.74
C TRP A 56 -1.20 -9.67 -2.98
N ALA A 57 -0.31 -9.43 -2.02
CA ALA A 57 0.23 -10.49 -1.17
C ALA A 57 -0.87 -11.18 -0.32
N ALA A 58 -1.86 -10.42 0.15
CA ALA A 58 -3.00 -10.98 0.87
C ALA A 58 -3.89 -11.85 -0.05
N LEU A 59 -4.14 -11.41 -1.28
CA LEU A 59 -4.90 -12.17 -2.27
C LEU A 59 -4.19 -13.48 -2.65
N ASP A 60 -2.87 -13.44 -2.90
CA ASP A 60 -2.05 -14.63 -3.17
C ASP A 60 -2.05 -15.61 -1.98
N SER A 61 -2.05 -15.08 -0.75
CA SER A 61 -2.17 -15.92 0.45
C SER A 61 -3.53 -16.61 0.55
N LEU A 62 -4.61 -15.92 0.17
CA LEU A 62 -5.97 -16.47 0.16
C LEU A 62 -6.13 -17.57 -0.88
N ASP A 63 -5.57 -17.38 -2.08
CA ASP A 63 -5.56 -18.38 -3.15
C ASP A 63 -4.86 -19.67 -2.70
N LYS A 64 -3.68 -19.53 -2.08
CA LYS A 64 -2.92 -20.67 -1.51
C LYS A 64 -3.63 -21.40 -0.38
N MET A 65 -4.54 -20.75 0.34
CA MET A 65 -5.37 -21.39 1.36
C MET A 65 -6.53 -22.20 0.79
N ASN A 66 -6.56 -22.41 -0.54
CA ASN A 66 -7.58 -23.20 -1.26
C ASN A 66 -9.00 -22.67 -1.07
N SER A 67 -9.19 -21.35 -1.08
CA SER A 67 -10.52 -20.72 -1.08
C SER A 67 -11.24 -20.82 -2.45
N HIS A 68 -11.12 -21.97 -3.13
CA HIS A 68 -11.67 -22.21 -4.46
C HIS A 68 -13.20 -22.31 -4.49
N ASP A 69 -13.84 -22.43 -3.33
CA ASP A 69 -15.30 -22.52 -3.17
C ASP A 69 -15.93 -21.18 -2.73
N PHE A 70 -15.17 -20.08 -2.71
CA PHE A 70 -15.71 -18.76 -2.39
C PHE A 70 -16.28 -18.10 -3.65
N LEU A 71 -17.59 -17.78 -3.64
CA LEU A 71 -18.29 -17.12 -4.74
C LEU A 71 -18.22 -17.91 -6.04
N THR A 72 -18.67 -19.16 -5.99
CA THR A 72 -18.80 -20.04 -7.15
C THR A 72 -19.66 -19.42 -8.24
N SER A 73 -19.60 -19.96 -9.46
CA SER A 73 -20.41 -19.42 -10.57
C SER A 73 -21.91 -19.59 -10.30
N GLU A 74 -22.27 -20.65 -9.58
CA GLU A 74 -23.61 -20.96 -9.10
C GLU A 74 -24.09 -19.93 -8.07
N GLU A 75 -23.26 -19.59 -7.07
CA GLU A 75 -23.59 -18.56 -6.07
C GLU A 75 -23.67 -17.15 -6.65
N ARG A 76 -22.87 -16.86 -7.69
CA ARG A 76 -22.89 -15.57 -8.41
C ARG A 76 -24.07 -15.42 -9.37
N ASN A 77 -24.76 -16.51 -9.70
CA ASN A 77 -25.90 -16.49 -10.63
C ASN A 77 -27.15 -15.92 -9.95
N GLN A 78 -27.08 -14.65 -9.56
CA GLN A 78 -28.21 -13.93 -8.98
C GLN A 78 -29.19 -13.54 -10.08
N GLU A 79 -30.46 -13.79 -9.83
CA GLU A 79 -31.53 -13.35 -10.73
C GLU A 79 -31.56 -11.81 -10.83
N VAL A 80 -31.92 -11.31 -12.01
CA VAL A 80 -32.12 -9.87 -12.20
C VAL A 80 -33.43 -9.49 -11.53
N PHE A 81 -33.35 -8.87 -10.36
CA PHE A 81 -34.52 -8.34 -9.66
C PHE A 81 -34.84 -6.93 -10.16
N SER A 82 -36.04 -6.71 -10.70
CA SER A 82 -36.58 -5.36 -10.83
C SER A 82 -37.16 -4.93 -9.49
N ARG A 83 -36.45 -4.07 -8.77
CA ARG A 83 -37.01 -3.35 -7.63
C ARG A 83 -37.32 -1.93 -8.08
N ASP A 84 -38.55 -1.48 -7.86
CA ASP A 84 -38.89 -0.08 -8.07
C ASP A 84 -38.26 0.74 -6.94
N ILE A 85 -37.40 1.69 -7.34
CA ILE A 85 -36.64 2.55 -6.41
C ILE A 85 -37.59 3.57 -5.75
N PHE A 86 -38.79 3.77 -6.31
CA PHE A 86 -39.80 4.71 -5.83
C PHE A 86 -41.01 4.04 -5.18
N ASP A 87 -41.02 2.72 -5.00
CA ASP A 87 -42.13 2.03 -4.33
C ASP A 87 -42.32 2.58 -2.90
N GLY A 88 -43.55 2.95 -2.57
CA GLY A 88 -43.91 3.54 -1.28
C GLY A 88 -43.59 5.04 -1.11
N ILE A 89 -43.12 5.75 -2.14
CA ILE A 89 -42.98 7.21 -2.10
C ILE A 89 -44.29 7.86 -2.62
N PRO A 90 -45.08 8.55 -1.76
CA PRO A 90 -46.22 9.30 -2.24
C PRO A 90 -45.71 10.52 -3.03
N LEU A 91 -46.04 10.59 -4.32
CA LEU A 91 -45.85 11.77 -5.17
C LEU A 91 -46.90 12.85 -4.88
#